data_AF-A0A6H9HRJ0-F1
#
_entry.id   AF-A0A6H9HRJ0-F1
#
_cell.length_a   1.000
_cell.length_b   1.000
_cell.length_c   1.000
_cell.angle_alpha   90.00
_cell.angle_beta   90.00
_cell.angle_gamma   90.00
#
_symmetry.space_group_name_H-M   'P 1'
#
loop_
_entity.id
_entity.type
_entity.pdbx_description
1 polymer ?
#
loop_
_entity_poly.entity_id
_entity_poly.type
_entity_poly.pdbx_seq_one_letter_code
_entity_poly.pdbx_strand_id
1 'polypeptide(L)'
;MAGQGVSHEDEDEAQIVSEGTFSALDPSALEESQAVGSGSHSDFEPGAAPAAPTTIIMVRGAGPLPRRHARRAHAATPDERLIATLGRAAPGDMAPVSAIGLETALEAMAPASKLAIAADLDCWLDWCAHEHRRALPAEPEDLVRYLRTLEADGRKPATLSRRIASLATVHRMLNLGEDALPTAAPMVRNALRAQRRRQGAAQRQAAPLRFGGELGGAGGFTITALLEACSPDVQGVRDAALLSLGYDAGLRVSELTAVEVKDLRPQGDGTGLLHLPRSKTDQEGLGAWAWLSADTMRRIARWRSESEISEGVLFRRVGVDRRRQRAKEAADARWGEEDADGAAMLVTFTVGDAPLTRQGVTGIYRRIALAAAREGLVDVPPAELDSVIAALSTHSLRVGLTQDLFAAGEDGAGIALTLRWSSPSTALRYGRQLQVQSGVAARVLSRVRS
;
A
#
# COMPACT_ATOMS: atom_id res chain seq x y z
N MET A 1 -64.73 9.60 -25.75
CA MET A 1 -63.93 10.19 -26.85
C MET A 1 -62.64 9.39 -26.92
N ALA A 2 -62.62 8.39 -27.81
CA ALA A 2 -61.72 8.33 -28.98
C ALA A 2 -60.25 8.16 -28.53
N GLY A 3 -59.65 6.96 -28.58
CA GLY A 3 -59.27 6.22 -29.81
C GLY A 3 -57.88 6.72 -30.24
N GLN A 4 -56.83 5.94 -30.51
CA GLN A 4 -56.61 4.63 -31.15
C GLN A 4 -55.29 4.05 -30.55
N GLY A 5 -55.02 2.73 -30.40
CA GLY A 5 -54.89 1.69 -31.43
C GLY A 5 -53.59 1.90 -32.24
N VAL A 6 -52.65 0.98 -32.48
CA VAL A 6 -52.65 -0.47 -32.80
C VAL A 6 -51.13 -0.88 -32.93
N SER A 7 -50.63 -1.93 -32.25
CA SER A 7 -50.23 -3.28 -32.76
C SER A 7 -49.16 -3.30 -33.88
N HIS A 8 -47.97 -3.91 -33.71
CA HIS A 8 -47.56 -5.34 -33.86
C HIS A 8 -47.11 -5.71 -35.29
N GLU A 9 -46.16 -6.66 -35.37
CA GLU A 9 -45.68 -7.44 -36.53
C GLU A 9 -44.74 -6.70 -37.52
N ASP A 10 -43.73 -7.29 -38.16
CA ASP A 10 -43.08 -8.61 -38.10
C ASP A 10 -41.74 -8.55 -38.87
N GLU A 11 -40.88 -9.54 -38.58
CA GLU A 11 -39.96 -10.32 -39.43
C GLU A 11 -39.49 -9.85 -40.83
N ASP A 12 -38.16 -9.93 -41.07
CA ASP A 12 -37.49 -10.59 -42.22
C ASP A 12 -35.95 -10.43 -42.04
N GLU A 13 -35.14 -11.46 -41.77
CA GLU A 13 -34.61 -12.55 -42.62
C GLU A 13 -33.58 -12.18 -43.71
N ALA A 14 -32.64 -13.14 -43.92
CA ALA A 14 -31.56 -13.28 -44.92
C ALA A 14 -30.24 -12.51 -44.68
N GLN A 15 -29.15 -13.14 -44.20
CA GLN A 15 -28.22 -14.09 -44.86
C GLN A 15 -27.58 -13.58 -46.16
N ILE A 16 -26.23 -13.58 -46.23
CA ILE A 16 -25.36 -14.42 -47.11
C ILE A 16 -23.91 -13.82 -47.16
N VAL A 17 -22.89 -14.55 -46.64
CA VAL A 17 -21.72 -15.22 -47.33
C VAL A 17 -20.74 -14.23 -48.02
N SER A 18 -19.40 -14.25 -47.93
CA SER A 18 -18.39 -15.33 -48.07
C SER A 18 -17.00 -14.81 -47.61
N GLU A 19 -16.22 -15.56 -46.82
CA GLU A 19 -15.01 -16.33 -47.22
C GLU A 19 -13.80 -15.58 -47.81
N GLY A 20 -12.61 -15.91 -47.27
CA GLY A 20 -11.32 -15.50 -47.80
C GLY A 20 -10.15 -16.02 -46.96
N THR A 21 -9.91 -17.33 -47.02
CA THR A 21 -8.75 -18.05 -46.45
C THR A 21 -7.68 -18.24 -47.52
N PHE A 22 -6.38 -18.16 -47.15
CA PHE A 22 -5.17 -18.83 -47.71
C PHE A 22 -3.94 -17.93 -47.42
N SER A 23 -2.70 -18.35 -47.17
CA SER A 23 -2.04 -19.64 -46.89
C SER A 23 -0.61 -19.31 -46.46
N ALA A 24 0.00 -20.18 -45.66
CA ALA A 24 1.43 -20.21 -45.37
C ALA A 24 2.25 -20.53 -46.63
N LEU A 25 3.55 -20.16 -46.63
CA LEU A 25 4.66 -20.87 -47.30
C LEU A 25 6.02 -20.24 -46.87
N ASP A 26 6.90 -21.09 -46.34
CA ASP A 26 8.38 -21.03 -46.27
C ASP A 26 8.82 -22.38 -46.87
N PRO A 27 9.93 -22.59 -47.65
CA PRO A 27 11.32 -22.33 -47.23
C PRO A 27 12.42 -22.07 -48.31
N SER A 28 13.57 -21.57 -47.84
CA SER A 28 14.98 -21.86 -48.24
C SER A 28 15.47 -21.86 -49.72
N ALA A 29 16.54 -21.08 -49.99
CA ALA A 29 17.66 -21.38 -50.93
C ALA A 29 18.86 -20.43 -50.60
N LEU A 30 20.05 -20.94 -50.22
CA LEU A 30 21.29 -21.18 -51.03
C LEU A 30 21.88 -19.86 -51.61
N GLU A 31 23.18 -19.55 -51.66
CA GLU A 31 24.48 -20.17 -51.34
C GLU A 31 25.57 -19.07 -51.50
N GLU A 32 26.71 -19.23 -50.80
CA GLU A 32 28.12 -18.93 -51.16
C GLU A 32 28.59 -17.62 -51.86
N SER A 33 29.65 -16.98 -51.31
CA SER A 33 31.04 -17.14 -51.82
C SER A 33 32.10 -16.21 -51.17
N GLN A 34 33.22 -16.85 -50.79
CA GLN A 34 34.66 -16.48 -50.90
C GLN A 34 35.24 -15.25 -50.14
N ALA A 35 36.15 -15.46 -49.16
CA ALA A 35 37.62 -15.66 -49.23
C ALA A 35 38.38 -14.29 -49.17
N VAL A 36 39.54 -14.02 -48.55
CA VAL A 36 40.78 -14.70 -48.11
C VAL A 36 41.46 -13.78 -47.06
N GLY A 37 42.25 -14.29 -46.11
CA GLY A 37 43.20 -13.45 -45.36
C GLY A 37 43.95 -14.14 -44.22
N SER A 38 45.11 -14.72 -44.54
CA SER A 38 46.07 -15.37 -43.66
C SER A 38 46.73 -14.45 -42.61
N GLY A 39 46.93 -14.93 -41.38
CA GLY A 39 47.78 -14.26 -40.38
C GLY A 39 48.03 -15.11 -39.12
N SER A 40 49.22 -15.73 -39.07
CA SER A 40 49.99 -16.20 -37.90
C SER A 40 49.27 -16.57 -36.58
N HIS A 41 49.35 -17.87 -36.25
CA HIS A 41 49.13 -18.43 -34.92
C HIS A 41 50.02 -17.79 -33.84
N SER A 42 49.40 -17.19 -32.83
CA SER A 42 49.93 -17.06 -31.49
C SER A 42 48.97 -17.75 -30.54
N ASP A 43 49.43 -18.81 -29.87
CA ASP A 43 48.69 -19.49 -28.81
C ASP A 43 48.41 -18.52 -27.67
N PHE A 44 47.13 -18.18 -27.49
CA PHE A 44 46.57 -17.64 -26.26
C PHE A 44 45.39 -18.54 -25.90
N GLU A 45 45.60 -19.38 -24.89
CA GLU A 45 44.49 -20.06 -24.21
C GLU A 45 43.48 -19.00 -23.74
N PRO A 46 42.18 -19.14 -24.04
CA PRO A 46 41.18 -18.30 -23.39
C PRO A 46 41.09 -18.75 -21.93
N GLY A 47 41.65 -17.94 -21.03
CA GLY A 47 41.46 -18.10 -19.60
C GLY A 47 39.97 -18.24 -19.31
N ALA A 48 39.60 -19.37 -18.70
CA ALA A 48 38.23 -19.67 -18.30
C ALA A 48 37.66 -18.49 -17.50
N ALA A 49 36.55 -17.93 -17.97
CA ALA A 49 35.79 -16.97 -17.20
C ALA A 49 35.45 -17.61 -15.83
N PRO A 50 35.67 -16.91 -14.70
CA PRO A 50 35.35 -17.47 -13.40
C PRO A 50 33.87 -17.88 -13.37
N ALA A 51 33.62 -19.14 -13.06
CA ALA A 51 32.27 -19.69 -12.99
C ALA A 51 31.43 -18.84 -12.04
N ALA A 52 30.30 -18.31 -12.53
CA ALA A 52 29.39 -17.53 -11.71
C ALA A 52 28.97 -18.39 -10.49
N PRO A 53 28.96 -17.84 -9.27
CA PRO A 53 28.65 -18.61 -8.07
C PRO A 53 27.26 -19.23 -8.19
N THR A 54 27.20 -20.57 -8.24
CA THR A 54 25.95 -21.33 -8.32
C THR A 54 25.07 -20.97 -7.13
N THR A 55 23.93 -20.34 -7.40
CA THR A 55 22.93 -20.01 -6.38
C THR A 55 21.86 -21.10 -6.41
N ILE A 56 21.76 -21.88 -5.32
CA ILE A 56 20.71 -22.89 -5.19
C ILE A 56 19.53 -22.22 -4.50
N ILE A 57 18.37 -22.21 -5.17
CA ILE A 57 17.13 -21.64 -4.65
C ILE A 57 16.26 -22.79 -4.12
N MET A 58 15.94 -22.75 -2.82
CA MET A 58 15.01 -23.69 -2.20
C MET A 58 13.80 -22.92 -1.67
N VAL A 59 12.60 -23.26 -2.14
CA VAL A 59 11.36 -22.71 -1.61
C VAL A 59 10.79 -23.72 -0.63
N ARG A 60 10.69 -23.32 0.64
CA ARG A 60 9.99 -24.11 1.65
C ARG A 60 8.57 -23.56 1.77
N GLY A 61 7.59 -24.44 1.58
CA GLY A 61 6.18 -24.19 1.93
C GLY A 61 6.00 -23.83 3.41
N ALA A 62 4.75 -23.64 3.84
CA ALA A 62 4.37 -23.10 5.15
C ALA A 62 5.26 -23.63 6.30
N GLY A 63 6.20 -22.79 6.75
CA GLY A 63 7.23 -23.16 7.71
C GLY A 63 7.55 -22.01 8.66
N PRO A 64 8.12 -22.29 9.85
CA PRO A 64 8.41 -21.25 10.82
C PRO A 64 9.43 -20.26 10.24
N LEU A 65 8.98 -19.01 10.04
CA LEU A 65 9.84 -17.92 9.60
C LEU A 65 11.07 -17.80 10.51
N PRO A 66 12.25 -17.40 9.98
CA PRO A 66 13.43 -17.16 10.80
C PRO A 66 13.12 -16.20 11.95
N ARG A 67 13.14 -16.71 13.19
CA ARG A 67 12.83 -15.93 14.38
C ARG A 67 14.08 -15.18 14.83
N ARG A 68 14.04 -13.85 14.80
CA ARG A 68 14.94 -13.05 15.66
C ARG A 68 14.46 -13.31 17.09
N HIS A 69 15.33 -13.80 17.97
CA HIS A 69 15.01 -14.03 19.39
C HIS A 69 14.51 -12.72 20.03
N ALA A 70 13.20 -12.51 20.05
CA ALA A 70 12.54 -11.52 20.87
C ALA A 70 11.70 -12.31 21.87
N ARG A 71 12.08 -12.22 23.16
CA ARG A 71 11.22 -12.61 24.28
C ARG A 71 9.94 -11.78 24.16
N ARG A 72 8.90 -12.31 23.52
CA ARG A 72 7.58 -11.69 23.56
C ARG A 72 6.90 -12.14 24.84
N ALA A 73 6.92 -11.27 25.85
CA ALA A 73 5.79 -11.16 26.75
C ALA A 73 4.51 -11.01 25.90
N HIS A 74 3.41 -11.59 26.36
CA HIS A 74 2.10 -11.48 25.71
C HIS A 74 1.82 -9.99 25.42
N ALA A 75 1.72 -9.63 24.13
CA ALA A 75 1.49 -8.24 23.74
C ALA A 75 0.03 -7.91 24.02
N ALA A 76 -0.21 -6.89 24.87
CA ALA A 76 -1.55 -6.49 25.26
C ALA A 76 -2.43 -6.21 24.03
N THR A 77 -3.69 -6.64 24.10
CA THR A 77 -4.69 -6.33 23.08
C THR A 77 -5.00 -4.83 23.05
N PRO A 78 -5.56 -4.29 21.95
CA PRO A 78 -5.98 -2.88 21.89
C PRO A 78 -6.91 -2.46 23.02
N ASP A 79 -7.77 -3.38 23.47
CA ASP A 79 -8.76 -3.18 24.52
C ASP A 79 -8.07 -3.11 25.89
N GLU A 80 -7.24 -4.13 26.21
CA GLU A 80 -6.40 -4.13 27.42
C GLU A 80 -5.52 -2.88 27.50
N ARG A 81 -4.94 -2.46 26.36
CA ARG A 81 -4.10 -1.28 26.30
C ARG A 81 -4.87 0.00 26.62
N LEU A 82 -6.07 0.18 26.08
CA LEU A 82 -6.87 1.37 26.35
C LEU A 82 -7.41 1.34 27.79
N ILE A 83 -7.94 0.20 28.25
CA ILE A 83 -8.44 0.03 29.63
C ILE A 83 -7.35 0.34 30.64
N ALA A 84 -6.15 -0.21 30.48
CA ALA A 84 -5.03 0.04 31.40
C ALA A 84 -4.67 1.53 31.47
N THR A 85 -4.72 2.25 30.35
CA THR A 85 -4.42 3.68 30.33
C THR A 85 -5.54 4.53 30.90
N LEU A 86 -6.80 4.17 30.66
CA LEU A 86 -7.94 4.81 31.31
C LEU A 86 -7.85 4.65 32.83
N GLY A 87 -7.51 3.45 33.33
CA GLY A 87 -7.32 3.19 34.76
C GLY A 87 -6.22 4.04 35.39
N ARG A 88 -5.11 4.29 34.69
CA ARG A 88 -4.06 5.22 35.15
C ARG A 88 -4.50 6.69 35.18
N ALA A 89 -5.39 7.06 34.26
CA ALA A 89 -5.87 8.44 34.14
C ALA A 89 -7.01 8.76 35.10
N ALA A 90 -7.79 7.75 35.49
CA ALA A 90 -8.96 7.91 36.35
C ALA A 90 -8.59 8.51 37.71
N PRO A 91 -9.28 9.58 38.16
CA PRO A 91 -9.15 10.10 39.52
C PRO A 91 -9.50 9.05 40.58
N GLY A 92 -8.77 9.03 41.70
CA GLY A 92 -9.01 8.05 42.76
C GLY A 92 -10.35 8.21 43.49
N ASP A 93 -10.98 9.37 43.37
CA ASP A 93 -12.27 9.75 43.96
C ASP A 93 -13.45 9.69 42.95
N MET A 94 -13.21 9.13 41.76
CA MET A 94 -14.22 9.01 40.71
C MET A 94 -15.35 8.04 41.09
N ALA A 95 -16.58 8.40 40.73
CA ALA A 95 -17.75 7.52 40.84
C ALA A 95 -17.61 6.29 39.92
N PRO A 96 -18.19 5.13 40.27
CA PRO A 96 -18.12 3.94 39.42
C PRO A 96 -18.60 4.20 37.98
N VAL A 97 -17.81 3.75 37.01
CA VAL A 97 -18.15 3.81 35.58
C VAL A 97 -18.91 2.55 35.21
N SER A 98 -19.92 2.67 34.33
CA SER A 98 -20.66 1.52 33.81
C SER A 98 -19.73 0.58 33.02
N ALA A 99 -19.56 -0.65 33.51
CA ALA A 99 -18.79 -1.69 32.82
C ALA A 99 -19.37 -2.00 31.43
N ILE A 100 -20.70 -2.18 31.35
CA ILE A 100 -21.41 -2.40 30.08
C ILE A 100 -21.19 -1.22 29.13
N GLY A 101 -21.33 0.01 29.62
CA GLY A 101 -21.10 1.21 28.80
C GLY A 101 -19.68 1.29 28.25
N LEU A 102 -18.68 0.92 29.06
CA LEU A 102 -17.28 0.88 28.65
C LEU A 102 -17.02 -0.22 27.60
N GLU A 103 -17.53 -1.43 27.84
CA GLU A 103 -17.41 -2.56 26.91
C GLU A 103 -18.08 -2.24 25.56
N THR A 104 -19.31 -1.74 25.56
CA THR A 104 -20.01 -1.34 24.33
C THR A 104 -19.27 -0.22 23.59
N ALA A 105 -18.70 0.75 24.32
CA ALA A 105 -17.88 1.79 23.69
C ALA A 105 -16.64 1.19 23.01
N LEU A 106 -15.96 0.24 23.66
CA LEU A 106 -14.81 -0.45 23.08
C LEU A 106 -15.23 -1.25 21.83
N GLU A 107 -16.32 -2.02 21.88
CA GLU A 107 -16.82 -2.78 20.72
C GLU A 107 -17.13 -1.88 19.51
N ALA A 108 -17.68 -0.69 19.75
CA ALA A 108 -17.97 0.29 18.71
C ALA A 108 -16.71 0.95 18.09
N MET A 109 -15.54 0.81 18.70
CA MET A 109 -14.29 1.42 18.23
C MET A 109 -13.43 0.45 17.42
N ALA A 110 -12.91 0.94 16.29
CA ALA A 110 -11.87 0.22 15.56
C ALA A 110 -10.59 0.03 16.41
N PRO A 111 -9.87 -1.11 16.30
CA PRO A 111 -8.64 -1.37 17.04
C PRO A 111 -7.59 -0.25 16.97
N ALA A 112 -7.42 0.36 15.79
CA ALA A 112 -6.49 1.46 15.60
C ALA A 112 -6.91 2.73 16.36
N SER A 113 -8.22 2.97 16.52
CA SER A 113 -8.74 4.09 17.31
C SER A 113 -8.44 3.89 18.79
N LYS A 114 -8.62 2.67 19.32
CA LYS A 114 -8.29 2.33 20.73
C LYS A 114 -6.83 2.63 21.03
N LEU A 115 -5.92 2.14 20.18
CA LEU A 115 -4.48 2.39 20.32
C LEU A 115 -4.10 3.87 20.18
N ALA A 116 -4.75 4.60 19.27
CA ALA A 116 -4.49 6.03 19.09
C ALA A 116 -4.96 6.86 20.29
N ILE A 117 -6.12 6.55 20.87
CA ILE A 117 -6.63 7.19 22.07
C ILE A 117 -5.70 6.91 23.25
N ALA A 118 -5.30 5.64 23.45
CA ALA A 118 -4.40 5.27 24.53
C ALA A 118 -3.04 6.00 24.44
N ALA A 119 -2.46 6.08 23.24
CA ALA A 119 -1.20 6.79 23.02
C ALA A 119 -1.34 8.33 23.19
N ASP A 120 -2.46 8.92 22.77
CA ASP A 120 -2.72 10.34 22.99
C ASP A 120 -2.94 10.67 24.46
N LEU A 121 -3.61 9.76 25.19
CA LEU A 121 -3.82 9.88 26.62
C LEU A 121 -2.49 9.78 27.38
N ASP A 122 -1.59 8.86 27.01
CA ASP A 122 -0.25 8.82 27.61
C ASP A 122 0.50 10.13 27.43
N CYS A 123 0.50 10.70 26.22
CA CYS A 123 1.14 11.99 25.99
C CYS A 123 0.53 13.13 26.82
N TRP A 124 -0.77 13.06 27.12
CA TRP A 124 -1.43 14.02 28.00
C TRP A 124 -1.03 13.80 29.45
N LEU A 125 -1.02 12.55 29.92
CA LEU A 125 -0.60 12.20 31.28
C LEU A 125 0.85 12.61 31.54
N ASP A 126 1.77 12.35 30.59
CA ASP A 126 3.17 12.73 30.68
C ASP A 126 3.33 14.25 30.79
N TRP A 127 2.57 15.01 29.97
CA TRP A 127 2.59 16.47 30.01
C TRP A 127 2.01 17.01 31.33
N CYS A 128 0.90 16.46 31.81
CA CYS A 128 0.31 16.84 33.10
C CYS A 128 1.26 16.55 34.26
N ALA A 129 1.96 15.41 34.25
CA ALA A 129 2.94 15.07 35.27
C ALA A 129 4.11 16.07 35.28
N HIS A 130 4.62 16.44 34.10
CA HIS A 130 5.69 17.43 33.95
C HIS A 130 5.28 18.83 34.42
N GLU A 131 4.04 19.25 34.10
CA GLU A 131 3.52 20.59 34.44
C GLU A 131 2.83 20.63 35.81
N HIS A 132 2.88 19.53 36.58
CA HIS A 132 2.22 19.36 37.87
C HIS A 132 0.71 19.70 37.84
N ARG A 133 0.01 19.21 36.82
CA ARG A 133 -1.43 19.45 36.59
C ARG A 133 -2.25 18.21 36.90
N ARG A 134 -3.51 18.44 37.27
CA ARG A 134 -4.52 17.38 37.33
C ARG A 134 -4.86 16.94 35.91
N ALA A 135 -4.78 15.64 35.63
CA ALA A 135 -5.02 15.10 34.31
C ALA A 135 -6.51 15.02 33.96
N LEU A 136 -7.36 14.60 34.91
CA LEU A 136 -8.79 14.42 34.73
C LEU A 136 -9.57 14.87 35.99
N PRO A 137 -10.76 15.47 35.85
CA PRO A 137 -11.26 16.13 34.63
C PRO A 137 -10.24 17.18 34.15
N ALA A 138 -10.06 17.29 32.83
CA ALA A 138 -9.09 18.23 32.28
C ALA A 138 -9.64 19.66 32.36
N GLU A 139 -8.84 20.60 32.88
CA GLU A 139 -9.22 22.01 32.85
C GLU A 139 -9.09 22.59 31.43
N PRO A 140 -10.06 23.37 30.93
CA PRO A 140 -9.99 23.99 29.61
C PRO A 140 -8.71 24.83 29.38
N GLU A 141 -8.22 25.48 30.44
CA GLU A 141 -6.97 26.26 30.41
C GLU A 141 -5.73 25.38 30.21
N ASP A 142 -5.68 24.23 30.88
CA ASP A 142 -4.58 23.27 30.74
C ASP A 142 -4.60 22.61 29.36
N LEU A 143 -5.78 22.33 28.80
CA LEU A 143 -5.91 21.91 27.40
C LEU A 143 -5.34 22.95 26.43
N VAL A 144 -5.59 24.24 26.67
CA VAL A 144 -5.01 25.32 25.84
C VAL A 144 -3.50 25.44 26.03
N ARG A 145 -2.96 25.28 27.26
CA ARG A 145 -1.50 25.23 27.47
C ARG A 145 -0.87 24.07 26.74
N TYR A 146 -1.45 22.88 26.85
CA TYR A 146 -0.96 21.70 26.16
C TYR A 146 -0.96 21.88 24.64
N LEU A 147 -2.02 22.47 24.07
CA LEU A 147 -2.04 22.81 22.64
C LEU A 147 -0.91 23.78 22.26
N ARG A 148 -0.60 24.77 23.10
CA ARG A 148 0.51 25.70 22.85
C ARG A 148 1.88 25.01 22.94
N THR A 149 2.08 24.12 23.90
CA THR A 149 3.31 23.31 24.01
C THR A 149 3.49 22.44 22.75
N LEU A 150 2.45 21.72 22.34
CA LEU A 150 2.50 20.90 21.12
C LEU A 150 2.75 21.75 19.86
N GLU A 151 2.18 22.94 19.78
CA GLU A 151 2.44 23.88 18.68
C GLU A 151 3.90 24.35 18.67
N ALA A 152 4.47 24.67 19.84
CA ALA A 152 5.88 25.05 19.99
C ALA A 152 6.82 23.89 19.59
N ASP A 153 6.44 22.65 19.89
CA ASP A 153 7.14 21.43 19.45
C ASP A 153 6.96 21.12 17.95
N GLY A 154 6.34 22.01 17.18
CA GLY A 154 6.16 21.87 15.73
C GLY A 154 5.08 20.85 15.32
N ARG A 155 4.20 20.43 16.24
CA ARG A 155 3.13 19.47 15.92
C ARG A 155 2.06 20.12 15.04
N LYS A 156 1.65 19.39 14.00
CA LYS A 156 0.70 19.87 12.98
C LYS A 156 -0.73 20.03 13.53
N PRO A 157 -1.56 20.93 12.98
CA PRO A 157 -2.92 21.19 13.49
C PRO A 157 -3.84 19.96 13.50
N ALA A 158 -3.63 19.01 12.57
CA ALA A 158 -4.35 17.74 12.54
C ALA A 158 -4.04 16.87 13.77
N THR A 159 -2.78 16.84 14.22
CA THR A 159 -2.37 16.11 15.42
C THR A 159 -3.02 16.70 16.67
N LEU A 160 -3.05 18.02 16.77
CA LEU A 160 -3.66 18.71 17.91
C LEU A 160 -5.17 18.49 17.97
N SER A 161 -5.86 18.63 16.84
CA SER A 161 -7.29 18.36 16.75
C SER A 161 -7.62 16.91 17.14
N ARG A 162 -6.79 15.94 16.70
CA ARG A 162 -6.95 14.52 17.03
C ARG A 162 -6.75 14.27 18.53
N ARG A 163 -5.72 14.85 19.16
CA ARG A 163 -5.47 14.69 20.60
C ARG A 163 -6.64 15.20 21.45
N ILE A 164 -7.19 16.38 21.11
CA ILE A 164 -8.37 16.91 21.79
C ILE A 164 -9.59 16.01 21.60
N ALA A 165 -9.78 15.42 20.41
CA ALA A 165 -10.85 14.46 20.18
C ALA A 165 -10.68 13.17 21.00
N SER A 166 -9.45 12.65 21.11
CA SER A 166 -9.13 11.50 21.97
C SER A 166 -9.45 11.80 23.43
N LEU A 167 -9.03 12.97 23.94
CA LEU A 167 -9.36 13.40 25.30
C LEU A 167 -10.88 13.56 25.49
N ALA A 168 -11.61 14.05 24.50
CA ALA A 168 -13.07 14.15 24.57
C ALA A 168 -13.72 12.76 24.71
N THR A 169 -13.19 11.76 24.00
CA THR A 169 -13.65 10.37 24.12
C THR A 169 -13.32 9.80 25.50
N VAL A 170 -12.11 10.04 26.02
CA VAL A 170 -11.73 9.63 27.39
C VAL A 170 -12.69 10.21 28.43
N HIS A 171 -13.03 11.50 28.35
CA HIS A 171 -13.99 12.12 29.28
C HIS A 171 -15.37 11.47 29.18
N ARG A 172 -15.86 11.14 27.97
CA ARG A 172 -17.14 10.43 27.81
C ARG A 172 -17.11 9.01 28.37
N MET A 173 -16.04 8.26 28.10
CA MET A 173 -15.90 6.88 28.58
C MET A 173 -15.82 6.80 30.11
N LEU A 174 -15.31 7.83 30.76
CA LEU A 174 -15.19 7.93 32.21
C LEU A 174 -16.32 8.73 32.86
N ASN A 175 -17.36 9.11 32.11
CA ASN A 175 -18.48 9.92 32.58
C ASN A 175 -18.06 11.25 33.26
N LEU A 176 -17.02 11.92 32.75
CA LEU A 176 -16.45 13.16 33.30
C LEU A 176 -16.92 14.44 32.56
N GLY A 177 -18.14 14.45 32.05
CA GLY A 177 -18.63 15.57 31.22
C GLY A 177 -20.14 15.61 31.08
N GLU A 178 -20.86 15.42 32.19
CA GLU A 178 -22.32 15.31 32.22
C GLU A 178 -23.03 16.54 31.62
N ASP A 179 -22.57 17.76 31.96
CA ASP A 179 -23.16 19.00 31.42
C ASP A 179 -22.45 19.50 30.16
N ALA A 180 -21.11 19.51 30.18
CA ALA A 180 -20.29 19.98 29.07
C ALA A 180 -18.88 19.39 29.10
N LEU A 181 -18.37 18.99 27.93
CA LEU A 181 -17.01 18.48 27.80
C LEU A 181 -15.99 19.63 27.89
N PRO A 182 -14.94 19.54 28.72
CA PRO A 182 -13.89 20.57 28.78
C PRO A 182 -13.20 20.81 27.43
N THR A 183 -13.07 19.76 26.63
CA THR A 183 -12.54 19.81 25.26
C THR A 183 -13.39 20.63 24.28
N ALA A 184 -14.66 20.85 24.60
CA ALA A 184 -15.59 21.64 23.79
C ALA A 184 -15.67 23.11 24.24
N ALA A 185 -14.97 23.50 25.32
CA ALA A 185 -14.97 24.87 25.82
C ALA A 185 -14.58 25.88 24.72
N PRO A 186 -15.20 27.08 24.67
CA PRO A 186 -14.92 28.09 23.65
C PRO A 186 -13.44 28.40 23.46
N MET A 187 -12.66 28.47 24.55
CA MET A 187 -11.23 28.76 24.49
C MET A 187 -10.42 27.66 23.80
N VAL A 188 -10.79 26.38 23.99
CA VAL A 188 -10.13 25.24 23.34
C VAL A 188 -10.41 25.26 21.84
N ARG A 189 -11.67 25.50 21.45
CA ARG A 189 -12.06 25.65 20.04
C ARG A 189 -11.35 26.84 19.37
N ASN A 190 -11.28 27.98 20.08
CA ASN A 190 -10.58 29.16 19.60
C ASN A 190 -9.07 28.93 19.45
N ALA A 191 -8.44 28.20 20.38
CA ALA A 191 -7.03 27.83 20.29
C ALA A 191 -6.75 26.98 19.04
N LEU A 192 -7.54 25.93 18.79
CA LEU A 192 -7.43 25.09 17.59
C LEU A 192 -7.64 25.91 16.30
N ARG A 193 -8.61 26.83 16.29
CA ARG A 193 -8.87 27.71 15.14
C ARG A 193 -7.71 28.67 14.89
N ALA A 194 -7.17 29.28 15.95
CA ALA A 194 -6.05 30.21 15.86
C ALA A 194 -4.78 29.51 15.34
N GLN A 195 -4.47 28.32 15.83
CA GLN A 195 -3.34 27.52 15.35
C GLN A 195 -3.49 27.16 13.87
N ARG A 196 -4.67 26.70 13.44
CA ARG A 196 -4.93 26.40 12.02
C ARG A 196 -4.71 27.61 11.11
N ARG A 197 -5.03 28.82 11.59
CA ARG A 197 -4.77 30.08 10.86
C ARG A 197 -3.28 30.41 10.79
N ARG A 198 -2.53 30.22 11.87
CA ARG A 198 -1.08 30.50 11.90
C ARG A 198 -0.26 29.54 11.03
N GLN A 199 -0.50 28.23 11.17
CA GLN A 199 0.34 27.22 10.51
C GLN A 199 -0.17 26.79 9.13
N GLY A 200 -1.41 27.16 8.78
CA GLY A 200 -2.12 26.58 7.65
C GLY A 200 -2.61 25.15 7.92
N ALA A 201 -3.70 24.77 7.23
CA ALA A 201 -4.32 23.46 7.38
C ALA A 201 -4.01 22.50 6.22
N ALA A 202 -3.05 22.84 5.36
CA ALA A 202 -2.67 22.02 4.22
C ALA A 202 -2.09 20.69 4.71
N GLN A 203 -2.75 19.59 4.35
CA GLN A 203 -2.27 18.24 4.63
C GLN A 203 -1.31 17.80 3.52
N ARG A 204 -0.13 17.29 3.89
CA ARG A 204 0.80 16.68 2.95
C ARG A 204 0.17 15.40 2.39
N GLN A 205 0.14 15.29 1.07
CA GLN A 205 -0.28 14.07 0.38
C GLN A 205 0.93 13.13 0.21
N ALA A 206 0.67 11.83 0.12
CA ALA A 206 1.69 10.88 -0.25
C ALA A 206 2.21 11.19 -1.66
N ALA A 207 3.49 10.92 -1.92
CA ALA A 207 4.00 10.99 -3.28
C ALA A 207 3.21 10.03 -4.18
N PRO A 208 2.73 10.47 -5.35
CA PRO A 208 2.01 9.60 -6.27
C PRO A 208 2.94 8.55 -6.85
N LEU A 209 2.43 7.33 -7.01
CA LEU A 209 3.10 6.29 -7.79
C LEU A 209 2.19 5.94 -8.97
N ARG A 210 2.37 6.68 -10.06
CA ARG A 210 1.56 6.61 -11.29
C ARG A 210 1.97 5.42 -12.16
N PHE A 211 1.13 5.00 -13.09
CA PHE A 211 1.39 3.81 -13.92
C PHE A 211 2.71 3.93 -14.69
N GLY A 212 2.93 5.05 -15.38
CA GLY A 212 4.04 5.23 -16.33
C GLY A 212 3.70 4.71 -17.73
N GLY A 213 4.54 4.99 -18.73
CA GLY A 213 4.31 4.56 -20.12
C GLY A 213 3.11 5.26 -20.79
N GLU A 214 2.21 4.47 -21.39
CA GLU A 214 1.10 4.94 -22.25
C GLU A 214 0.08 5.85 -21.54
N LEU A 215 -0.05 5.74 -20.21
CA LEU A 215 -0.91 6.60 -19.37
C LEU A 215 -0.26 7.95 -19.00
N GLY A 216 0.91 8.26 -19.57
CA GLY A 216 1.58 9.55 -19.50
C GLY A 216 2.86 9.54 -18.66
N GLY A 217 3.84 10.31 -19.13
CA GLY A 217 5.15 10.48 -18.49
C GLY A 217 5.03 11.09 -17.09
N ALA A 218 5.20 10.26 -16.07
CA ALA A 218 5.50 10.72 -14.73
C ALA A 218 7.01 10.76 -14.57
N GLY A 219 7.58 11.93 -14.28
CA GLY A 219 8.97 11.99 -13.83
C GLY A 219 9.13 11.23 -12.51
N GLY A 220 10.23 10.50 -12.36
CA GLY A 220 10.55 9.70 -11.17
C GLY A 220 10.01 8.26 -11.22
N PHE A 221 9.58 7.74 -10.06
CA PHE A 221 9.14 6.34 -9.93
C PHE A 221 7.75 6.10 -10.52
N THR A 222 7.63 5.05 -11.32
CA THR A 222 6.37 4.56 -11.90
C THR A 222 6.09 3.10 -11.52
N ILE A 223 4.85 2.67 -11.69
CA ILE A 223 4.48 1.25 -11.53
C ILE A 223 5.25 0.39 -12.52
N THR A 224 5.36 0.81 -13.79
CA THR A 224 6.09 0.06 -14.81
C THR A 224 7.55 -0.16 -14.40
N ALA A 225 8.27 0.89 -13.98
CA ALA A 225 9.66 0.79 -13.55
C ALA A 225 9.82 -0.08 -12.30
N LEU A 226 8.89 0.02 -11.33
CA LEU A 226 8.93 -0.83 -10.14
C LEU A 226 8.61 -2.29 -10.47
N LEU A 227 7.68 -2.57 -11.38
CA LEU A 227 7.36 -3.93 -11.80
C LEU A 227 8.50 -4.58 -12.57
N GLU A 228 9.24 -3.81 -13.37
CA GLU A 228 10.43 -4.25 -14.08
C GLU A 228 11.59 -4.57 -13.12
N ALA A 229 11.76 -3.76 -12.08
CA ALA A 229 12.76 -3.98 -11.02
C ALA A 229 12.41 -5.11 -10.02
N CYS A 230 11.26 -5.77 -10.17
CA CYS A 230 10.90 -6.88 -9.29
C CYS A 230 11.76 -8.11 -9.63
N SER A 231 12.44 -8.65 -8.62
CA SER A 231 13.26 -9.86 -8.81
C SER A 231 12.43 -11.05 -9.33
N PRO A 232 13.03 -11.96 -10.11
CA PRO A 232 12.33 -13.14 -10.59
C PRO A 232 12.11 -14.20 -9.50
N ASP A 233 12.69 -13.99 -8.31
CA ASP A 233 12.56 -14.90 -7.16
C ASP A 233 11.19 -14.81 -6.48
N VAL A 234 10.90 -15.75 -5.56
CA VAL A 234 9.62 -15.82 -4.84
C VAL A 234 9.24 -14.51 -4.15
N GLN A 235 10.24 -13.77 -3.64
CA GLN A 235 10.00 -12.47 -3.02
C GLN A 235 9.55 -11.42 -4.04
N GLY A 236 10.20 -11.36 -5.20
CA GLY A 236 9.86 -10.42 -6.27
C GLY A 236 8.57 -10.78 -7.00
N VAL A 237 8.24 -12.06 -7.15
CA VAL A 237 6.92 -12.50 -7.66
C VAL A 237 5.80 -12.00 -6.76
N ARG A 238 5.93 -12.15 -5.42
CA ARG A 238 4.99 -11.57 -4.46
C ARG A 238 4.88 -10.06 -4.62
N ASP A 239 6.02 -9.39 -4.70
CA ASP A 239 6.11 -7.93 -4.76
C ASP A 239 5.41 -7.37 -6.02
N ALA A 240 5.63 -8.01 -7.16
CA ALA A 240 4.97 -7.65 -8.41
C ALA A 240 3.46 -7.84 -8.34
N ALA A 241 2.98 -8.98 -7.79
CA ALA A 241 1.55 -9.21 -7.59
C ALA A 241 0.92 -8.19 -6.63
N LEU A 242 1.65 -7.82 -5.56
CA LEU A 242 1.19 -6.85 -4.56
C LEU A 242 1.09 -5.44 -5.12
N LEU A 243 2.10 -4.99 -5.88
CA LEU A 243 2.07 -3.69 -6.56
C LEU A 243 0.93 -3.62 -7.56
N SER A 244 0.78 -4.64 -8.41
CA SER A 244 -0.27 -4.72 -9.44
C SER A 244 -1.67 -4.67 -8.82
N LEU A 245 -1.94 -5.53 -7.83
CA LEU A 245 -3.25 -5.55 -7.15
C LEU A 245 -3.54 -4.23 -6.42
N GLY A 246 -2.54 -3.70 -5.72
CA GLY A 246 -2.68 -2.46 -4.96
C GLY A 246 -2.98 -1.26 -5.85
N TYR A 247 -2.42 -1.24 -7.07
CA TYR A 247 -2.68 -0.22 -8.07
C TYR A 247 -4.08 -0.38 -8.68
N ASP A 248 -4.39 -1.51 -9.34
CA ASP A 248 -5.66 -1.73 -10.06
C ASP A 248 -6.89 -1.44 -9.19
N ALA A 249 -6.93 -2.02 -8.00
CA ALA A 249 -8.08 -1.88 -7.10
C ALA A 249 -8.01 -0.61 -6.21
N GLY A 250 -6.92 0.16 -6.30
CA GLY A 250 -6.69 1.37 -5.51
C GLY A 250 -6.83 1.13 -4.01
N LEU A 251 -6.35 0.00 -3.49
CA LEU A 251 -6.64 -0.45 -2.13
C LEU A 251 -5.98 0.42 -1.05
N ARG A 252 -6.66 0.55 0.10
CA ARG A 252 -5.97 0.96 1.34
C ARG A 252 -5.11 -0.19 1.81
N VAL A 253 -4.00 0.10 2.50
CA VAL A 253 -3.10 -0.96 2.99
C VAL A 253 -3.78 -2.02 3.84
N SER A 254 -4.74 -1.62 4.68
CA SER A 254 -5.50 -2.57 5.50
C SER A 254 -6.39 -3.47 4.68
N GLU A 255 -6.90 -2.99 3.54
CA GLU A 255 -7.66 -3.80 2.58
C GLU A 255 -6.70 -4.75 1.85
N LEU A 256 -5.58 -4.23 1.33
CA LEU A 256 -4.55 -5.01 0.63
C LEU A 256 -3.97 -6.16 1.48
N THR A 257 -3.69 -5.91 2.76
CA THR A 257 -3.14 -6.94 3.67
C THR A 257 -4.19 -7.94 4.15
N ALA A 258 -5.48 -7.65 3.95
CA ALA A 258 -6.59 -8.49 4.37
C ALA A 258 -7.19 -9.31 3.21
N VAL A 259 -6.79 -9.05 1.95
CA VAL A 259 -7.27 -9.82 0.80
C VAL A 259 -6.99 -11.31 1.00
N GLU A 260 -8.04 -12.11 0.91
CA GLU A 260 -7.95 -13.56 0.90
C GLU A 260 -8.16 -14.13 -0.51
N VAL A 261 -7.71 -15.36 -0.72
CA VAL A 261 -7.89 -16.06 -2.00
C VAL A 261 -9.38 -16.19 -2.36
N LYS A 262 -10.26 -16.39 -1.37
CA LYS A 262 -11.71 -16.52 -1.56
C LYS A 262 -12.38 -15.25 -2.09
N ASP A 263 -11.71 -14.10 -1.95
CA ASP A 263 -12.25 -12.80 -2.38
C ASP A 263 -12.04 -12.56 -3.87
N LEU A 264 -11.21 -13.37 -4.54
CA LEU A 264 -10.89 -13.26 -5.95
C LEU A 264 -11.85 -14.09 -6.81
N ARG A 265 -12.42 -13.46 -7.84
CA ARG A 265 -13.28 -14.11 -8.84
C ARG A 265 -12.71 -13.90 -10.24
N PRO A 266 -12.04 -14.91 -10.83
CA PRO A 266 -11.59 -14.85 -12.21
C PRO A 266 -12.75 -14.72 -13.20
N GLN A 267 -12.52 -14.05 -14.33
CA GLN A 267 -13.46 -13.89 -15.43
C GLN A 267 -12.93 -14.57 -16.70
N GLY A 268 -13.81 -14.82 -17.68
CA GLY A 268 -13.49 -15.56 -18.90
C GLY A 268 -12.50 -14.85 -19.85
N ASP A 269 -12.40 -13.53 -19.76
CA ASP A 269 -11.47 -12.69 -20.54
C ASP A 269 -10.07 -12.58 -19.88
N GLY A 270 -9.83 -13.34 -18.80
CA GLY A 270 -8.61 -13.32 -18.02
C GLY A 270 -8.54 -12.20 -16.96
N THR A 271 -9.51 -11.28 -16.95
CA THR A 271 -9.65 -10.27 -15.88
C THR A 271 -10.20 -10.90 -14.60
N GLY A 272 -10.35 -10.10 -13.55
CA GLY A 272 -10.92 -10.59 -12.28
C GLY A 272 -11.72 -9.54 -11.54
N LEU A 273 -12.50 -10.01 -10.58
CA LEU A 273 -13.18 -9.17 -9.59
C LEU A 273 -12.63 -9.49 -8.20
N LEU A 274 -12.35 -8.45 -7.42
CA LEU A 274 -11.99 -8.54 -6.02
C LEU A 274 -13.17 -8.09 -5.16
N HIS A 275 -13.62 -8.98 -4.28
CA HIS A 275 -14.57 -8.64 -3.22
C HIS A 275 -13.85 -7.97 -2.05
N LEU A 276 -14.40 -6.88 -1.55
CA LEU A 276 -13.92 -6.18 -0.36
C LEU A 276 -15.03 -6.23 0.70
N PRO A 277 -15.02 -7.20 1.62
CA PRO A 277 -16.13 -7.40 2.55
C PRO A 277 -16.30 -6.25 3.54
N ARG A 278 -15.24 -5.52 3.85
CA ARG A 278 -15.27 -4.29 4.65
C ARG A 278 -14.28 -3.28 4.10
N SER A 279 -14.61 -2.00 4.24
CA SER A 279 -13.69 -0.91 3.90
C SER A 279 -13.68 0.15 5.00
N LYS A 280 -12.73 1.08 4.95
CA LYS A 280 -12.71 2.19 5.93
C LYS A 280 -14.04 2.97 5.94
N THR A 281 -14.69 3.10 4.79
CA THR A 281 -15.95 3.85 4.64
C THR A 281 -17.18 2.95 4.70
N ASP A 282 -17.00 1.64 4.85
CA ASP A 282 -18.04 0.63 4.94
C ASP A 282 -17.83 -0.16 6.24
N GLN A 283 -18.19 0.47 7.36
CA GLN A 283 -18.07 -0.14 8.69
C GLN A 283 -19.16 -1.18 8.94
N GLU A 284 -20.29 -1.07 8.24
CA GLU A 284 -21.41 -2.02 8.30
C GLU A 284 -21.13 -3.30 7.49
N GLY A 285 -20.19 -3.25 6.55
CA GLY A 285 -19.75 -4.41 5.79
C GLY A 285 -20.72 -4.79 4.67
N LEU A 286 -21.33 -3.80 4.02
CA LEU A 286 -22.15 -4.00 2.83
C LEU A 286 -21.36 -4.63 1.68
N GLY A 287 -20.04 -4.45 1.69
CA GLY A 287 -19.12 -4.97 0.70
C GLY A 287 -18.96 -4.05 -0.49
N ALA A 288 -17.84 -4.19 -1.18
CA ALA A 288 -17.57 -3.51 -2.44
C ALA A 288 -16.86 -4.45 -3.42
N TRP A 289 -16.93 -4.11 -4.69
CA TRP A 289 -16.22 -4.83 -5.75
C TRP A 289 -15.19 -3.92 -6.41
N ALA A 290 -14.05 -4.48 -6.77
CA ALA A 290 -13.04 -3.83 -7.59
C ALA A 290 -12.69 -4.72 -8.79
N TRP A 291 -12.54 -4.11 -9.95
CA TRP A 291 -12.06 -4.79 -11.15
C TRP A 291 -10.54 -4.94 -11.13
N LEU A 292 -10.03 -6.05 -11.67
CA LEU A 292 -8.62 -6.38 -11.78
C LEU A 292 -8.26 -6.69 -13.23
N SER A 293 -7.15 -6.12 -13.70
CA SER A 293 -6.64 -6.41 -15.04
C SER A 293 -6.19 -7.87 -15.19
N ALA A 294 -6.13 -8.33 -16.44
CA ALA A 294 -5.60 -9.64 -16.76
C ALA A 294 -4.13 -9.79 -16.31
N ASP A 295 -3.33 -8.73 -16.39
CA ASP A 295 -1.95 -8.69 -15.90
C ASP A 295 -1.86 -8.92 -14.39
N THR A 296 -2.69 -8.23 -13.62
CA THR A 296 -2.79 -8.44 -12.17
C THR A 296 -3.19 -9.87 -11.86
N MET A 297 -4.18 -10.42 -12.56
CA MET A 297 -4.61 -11.81 -12.37
C MET A 297 -3.51 -12.82 -12.70
N ARG A 298 -2.72 -12.61 -13.76
CA ARG A 298 -1.56 -13.45 -14.09
C ARG A 298 -0.47 -13.38 -13.01
N ARG A 299 -0.16 -12.18 -12.51
CA ARG A 299 0.83 -12.01 -11.43
C ARG A 299 0.37 -12.67 -10.13
N ILE A 300 -0.91 -12.56 -9.78
CA ILE A 300 -1.51 -13.25 -8.64
C ILE A 300 -1.45 -14.76 -8.81
N ALA A 301 -1.80 -15.29 -9.99
CA ALA A 301 -1.73 -16.72 -10.27
C ALA A 301 -0.29 -17.24 -10.13
N ARG A 302 0.70 -16.52 -10.67
CA ARG A 302 2.12 -16.84 -10.52
C ARG A 302 2.54 -16.84 -9.05
N TRP A 303 2.18 -15.80 -8.29
CA TRP A 303 2.48 -15.75 -6.86
C TRP A 303 1.89 -16.94 -6.11
N ARG A 304 0.62 -17.28 -6.35
CA ARG A 304 -0.04 -18.42 -5.70
C ARG A 304 0.63 -19.75 -6.02
N SER A 305 1.04 -19.94 -7.27
CA SER A 305 1.76 -21.15 -7.70
C SER A 305 3.12 -21.27 -7.01
N GLU A 306 3.92 -20.22 -7.01
CA GLU A 306 5.29 -20.21 -6.43
C GLU A 306 5.31 -20.29 -4.90
N SER A 307 4.20 -19.94 -4.25
CA SER A 307 4.06 -19.92 -2.80
C SER A 307 3.15 -21.02 -2.24
N GLU A 308 2.59 -21.85 -3.12
CA GLU A 308 1.63 -22.91 -2.78
C GLU A 308 0.43 -22.39 -1.96
N ILE A 309 -0.03 -21.17 -2.25
CA ILE A 309 -1.16 -20.54 -1.55
C ILE A 309 -2.48 -20.92 -2.25
N SER A 310 -3.19 -21.88 -1.65
CA SER A 310 -4.53 -22.29 -2.06
C SER A 310 -5.65 -21.52 -1.34
N GLU A 311 -5.45 -21.11 -0.08
CA GLU A 311 -6.48 -20.50 0.76
C GLU A 311 -5.94 -19.42 1.72
N GLY A 312 -6.84 -18.74 2.44
CA GLY A 312 -6.50 -17.72 3.43
C GLY A 312 -5.91 -16.44 2.82
N VAL A 313 -5.11 -15.71 3.61
CA VAL A 313 -4.56 -14.41 3.20
C VAL A 313 -3.62 -14.55 2.02
N LEU A 314 -3.82 -13.71 1.00
CA LEU A 314 -3.08 -13.75 -0.25
C LEU A 314 -1.62 -13.28 -0.08
N PHE A 315 -1.40 -12.16 0.61
CA PHE A 315 -0.05 -11.59 0.76
C PHE A 315 0.55 -11.87 2.13
N ARG A 316 1.52 -12.77 2.12
CA ARG A 316 2.20 -13.28 3.32
C ARG A 316 3.66 -12.84 3.35
N ARG A 317 4.26 -12.87 4.54
CA ARG A 317 5.69 -12.55 4.69
C ARG A 317 6.54 -13.65 4.06
N VAL A 318 7.54 -13.24 3.28
CA VAL A 318 8.58 -14.13 2.73
C VAL A 318 9.86 -13.91 3.53
N GLY A 319 10.26 -14.91 4.30
CA GLY A 319 11.58 -15.00 4.91
C GLY A 319 12.61 -15.42 3.87
N VAL A 320 13.79 -14.82 3.92
CA VAL A 320 14.93 -15.14 3.04
C VAL A 320 16.11 -15.49 3.95
N ASP A 321 16.53 -16.75 3.92
CA ASP A 321 17.75 -17.23 4.59
C ASP A 321 18.84 -17.40 3.52
N ARG A 322 19.97 -16.71 3.70
CA ARG A 322 21.12 -16.79 2.80
C ARG A 322 22.25 -17.45 3.56
N ARG A 323 22.55 -18.70 3.24
CA ARG A 323 23.66 -19.45 3.83
C ARG A 323 24.70 -19.72 2.76
N ARG A 324 25.93 -19.33 3.06
CA ARG A 324 27.09 -19.82 2.30
C ARG A 324 27.28 -21.27 2.69
N GLN A 325 27.08 -22.20 1.75
CA GLN A 325 27.40 -23.59 2.03
C GLN A 325 28.91 -23.64 2.23
N ARG A 326 29.37 -24.04 3.43
CA ARG A 326 30.81 -24.21 3.66
C ARG A 326 31.24 -25.36 2.75
N ALA A 327 32.27 -25.13 1.94
CA ALA A 327 32.85 -26.08 0.99
C ALA A 327 33.17 -27.49 1.55
N LYS A 328 33.10 -27.67 2.87
CA LYS A 328 33.41 -28.93 3.57
C LYS A 328 32.47 -30.08 3.21
N GLU A 329 31.18 -29.82 2.97
CA GLU A 329 30.21 -30.89 2.61
C GLU A 329 30.30 -31.31 1.14
N ALA A 330 30.87 -30.47 0.27
CA ALA A 330 31.10 -30.79 -1.14
C ALA A 330 32.44 -31.51 -1.35
N ALA A 331 33.47 -31.17 -0.56
CA ALA A 331 34.79 -31.79 -0.60
C ALA A 331 34.80 -33.25 -0.09
N ASP A 332 33.96 -33.60 0.89
CA ASP A 332 33.87 -34.97 1.40
C ASP A 332 33.23 -35.97 0.41
N ALA A 333 32.62 -35.49 -0.69
CA ALA A 333 31.99 -36.33 -1.71
C ALA A 333 32.85 -36.58 -2.97
N ARG A 334 33.98 -35.89 -3.13
CA ARG A 334 34.85 -36.04 -4.31
C ARG A 334 36.31 -35.81 -3.92
N TRP A 335 37.09 -36.86 -4.05
CA TRP A 335 38.54 -36.88 -3.88
C TRP A 335 39.23 -35.61 -4.42
N GLY A 336 39.88 -34.89 -3.51
CA GLY A 336 41.05 -34.03 -3.70
C GLY A 336 41.07 -33.10 -4.92
N GLU A 337 40.52 -31.89 -4.78
CA GLU A 337 41.04 -30.67 -5.41
C GLU A 337 40.54 -29.46 -4.59
N GLU A 338 41.47 -28.64 -4.09
CA GLU A 338 41.16 -27.41 -3.35
C GLU A 338 40.79 -26.28 -4.32
N ASP A 339 39.60 -26.36 -4.92
CA ASP A 339 39.00 -25.21 -5.60
C ASP A 339 38.22 -24.36 -4.57
N ALA A 340 38.91 -23.38 -4.00
CA ALA A 340 38.35 -22.47 -2.99
C ALA A 340 37.34 -21.44 -3.55
N ASP A 341 37.01 -21.48 -4.84
CA ASP A 341 36.16 -20.47 -5.50
C ASP A 341 34.69 -20.88 -5.74
N GLY A 342 34.29 -22.10 -5.36
CA GLY A 342 32.96 -22.65 -5.67
C GLY A 342 31.92 -22.59 -4.54
N ALA A 343 31.99 -21.65 -3.58
CA ALA A 343 31.05 -21.64 -2.45
C ALA A 343 29.63 -21.23 -2.90
N ALA A 344 28.80 -22.22 -3.26
CA ALA A 344 27.41 -22.03 -3.64
C ALA A 344 26.63 -21.29 -2.54
N MET A 345 25.93 -20.22 -2.93
CA MET A 345 25.04 -19.49 -2.02
C MET A 345 23.69 -20.22 -2.01
N LEU A 346 23.34 -20.83 -0.89
CA LEU A 346 22.01 -21.41 -0.70
C LEU A 346 21.07 -20.29 -0.24
N VAL A 347 20.09 -19.96 -1.08
CA VAL A 347 19.02 -19.02 -0.75
C VAL A 347 17.75 -19.82 -0.51
N THR A 348 17.29 -19.84 0.73
CA THR A 348 16.04 -20.48 1.10
C THR A 348 14.96 -19.42 1.31
N PHE A 349 13.84 -19.57 0.59
CA PHE A 349 12.63 -18.78 0.79
C PHE A 349 11.68 -19.54 1.71
N THR A 350 11.07 -18.84 2.67
CA THR A 350 10.03 -19.40 3.54
C THR A 350 8.82 -18.49 3.51
N VAL A 351 7.68 -19.02 3.08
CA VAL A 351 6.41 -18.28 3.07
C VAL A 351 5.71 -18.51 4.42
N GLY A 352 5.42 -17.42 5.12
CA GLY A 352 4.66 -17.47 6.37
C GLY A 352 3.16 -17.68 6.14
N ASP A 353 2.40 -17.70 7.23
CA ASP A 353 0.93 -17.82 7.28
C ASP A 353 0.23 -16.47 7.56
N ALA A 354 0.89 -15.59 8.30
CA ALA A 354 0.35 -14.31 8.72
C ALA A 354 0.31 -13.26 7.59
N PRO A 355 -0.67 -12.34 7.63
CA PRO A 355 -0.74 -11.20 6.72
C PRO A 355 0.50 -10.31 6.83
N LEU A 356 0.87 -9.66 5.72
CA LEU A 356 1.85 -8.57 5.76
C LEU A 356 1.39 -7.44 6.69
N THR A 357 2.34 -6.81 7.36
CA THR A 357 2.06 -5.60 8.15
C THR A 357 2.10 -4.36 7.26
N ARG A 358 1.45 -3.26 7.68
CA ARG A 358 1.56 -1.96 7.01
C ARG A 358 3.01 -1.52 6.80
N GLN A 359 3.85 -1.71 7.82
CA GLN A 359 5.28 -1.37 7.74
C GLN A 359 6.01 -2.27 6.72
N GLY A 360 5.65 -3.55 6.66
CA GLY A 360 6.14 -4.49 5.65
C GLY A 360 5.84 -4.00 4.24
N VAL A 361 4.60 -3.58 3.96
CA VAL A 361 4.20 -3.06 2.65
C VAL A 361 4.98 -1.79 2.28
N THR A 362 5.12 -0.81 3.19
CA THR A 362 5.95 0.38 2.94
C THR A 362 7.40 0.00 2.63
N GLY A 363 7.96 -0.96 3.39
CA GLY A 363 9.33 -1.45 3.17
C GLY A 363 9.50 -2.12 1.82
N ILE A 364 8.49 -2.86 1.36
CA ILE A 364 8.46 -3.47 0.02
C ILE A 364 8.55 -2.39 -1.06
N TYR A 365 7.68 -1.37 -1.02
CA TYR A 365 7.68 -0.31 -2.04
C TYR A 365 9.03 0.40 -2.14
N ARG A 366 9.62 0.74 -0.99
CA ARG A 366 10.92 1.44 -0.95
C ARG A 366 12.07 0.57 -1.42
N ARG A 367 12.04 -0.73 -1.11
CA ARG A 367 13.05 -1.68 -1.60
C ARG A 367 12.99 -1.80 -3.13
N ILE A 368 11.81 -1.94 -3.70
CA ILE A 368 11.64 -2.08 -5.16
C ILE A 368 12.03 -0.77 -5.84
N ALA A 369 11.64 0.38 -5.28
CA ALA A 369 12.09 1.69 -5.79
C ALA A 369 13.62 1.82 -5.77
N LEU A 370 14.28 1.37 -4.69
CA LEU A 370 15.75 1.36 -4.65
C LEU A 370 16.35 0.41 -5.70
N ALA A 371 15.73 -0.74 -5.96
CA ALA A 371 16.16 -1.65 -7.02
C ALA A 371 16.02 -0.99 -8.41
N ALA A 372 14.87 -0.37 -8.69
CA ALA A 372 14.63 0.33 -9.94
C ALA A 372 15.65 1.45 -10.20
N ALA A 373 16.02 2.21 -9.17
CA ALA A 373 17.05 3.23 -9.29
C ALA A 373 18.45 2.65 -9.55
N ARG A 374 18.79 1.51 -8.95
CA ARG A 374 20.07 0.84 -9.19
C ARG A 374 20.19 0.25 -10.59
N GLU A 375 19.06 -0.17 -11.16
CA GLU A 375 18.98 -0.71 -12.51
C GLU A 375 18.88 0.39 -13.58
N GLY A 376 18.83 1.67 -13.19
CA GLY A 376 18.75 2.80 -14.12
C GLY A 376 17.37 2.96 -14.77
N LEU A 377 16.33 2.35 -14.20
CA LEU A 377 14.95 2.39 -14.72
C LEU A 377 14.21 3.70 -14.41
N VAL A 378 14.83 4.58 -13.62
CA VAL A 378 14.27 5.88 -13.24
C VAL A 378 15.31 6.98 -13.35
N ASP A 379 14.90 8.11 -13.91
CA ASP A 379 15.71 9.33 -13.97
C ASP A 379 15.43 10.18 -12.71
N VAL A 380 16.18 9.90 -11.64
CA VAL A 380 16.12 10.66 -10.38
C VAL A 380 17.53 11.10 -10.01
N PRO A 381 17.78 12.40 -9.76
CA PRO A 381 19.09 12.88 -9.34
C PRO A 381 19.58 12.14 -8.07
N PRO A 382 20.84 11.68 -8.02
CA PRO A 382 21.35 10.94 -6.86
C PRO A 382 21.19 11.68 -5.53
N ALA A 383 21.28 13.01 -5.54
CA ALA A 383 21.11 13.86 -4.36
C ALA A 383 19.67 13.83 -3.79
N GLU A 384 18.66 13.50 -4.60
CA GLU A 384 17.24 13.51 -4.22
C GLU A 384 16.69 12.11 -3.93
N LEU A 385 17.38 11.06 -4.39
CA LEU A 385 16.91 9.68 -4.40
C LEU A 385 16.33 9.21 -3.05
N ASP A 386 17.09 9.39 -1.96
CA ASP A 386 16.66 8.97 -0.62
C ASP A 386 15.38 9.69 -0.17
N SER A 387 15.27 10.98 -0.50
CA SER A 387 14.11 11.79 -0.12
C SER A 387 12.84 11.38 -0.89
N VAL A 388 12.99 11.05 -2.18
CA VAL A 388 11.90 10.59 -3.06
C VAL A 388 11.42 9.21 -2.62
N ILE A 389 12.34 8.27 -2.35
CA ILE A 389 12.01 6.95 -1.83
C ILE A 389 11.35 7.06 -0.45
N ALA A 390 11.84 7.94 0.43
CA ALA A 390 11.25 8.17 1.74
C ALA A 390 9.82 8.74 1.65
N ALA A 391 9.50 9.49 0.59
CA ALA A 391 8.17 10.03 0.35
C ALA A 391 7.16 8.96 -0.12
N LEU A 392 7.62 7.80 -0.62
CA LEU A 392 6.76 6.67 -0.93
C LEU A 392 6.16 6.09 0.35
N SER A 393 4.86 5.80 0.26
CA SER A 393 4.07 5.27 1.36
C SER A 393 3.04 4.27 0.86
N THR A 394 2.35 3.61 1.78
CA THR A 394 1.25 2.70 1.46
C THR A 394 0.06 3.35 0.77
N HIS A 395 0.01 4.68 0.69
CA HIS A 395 -1.04 5.39 -0.03
C HIS A 395 -0.62 5.83 -1.45
N SER A 396 0.65 5.68 -1.81
CA SER A 396 1.21 6.17 -3.08
C SER A 396 0.54 5.57 -4.30
N LEU A 397 0.25 4.25 -4.31
CA LEU A 397 -0.48 3.59 -5.41
C LEU A 397 -1.84 4.22 -5.64
N ARG A 398 -2.60 4.42 -4.56
CA ARG A 398 -3.95 4.99 -4.64
C ARG A 398 -3.95 6.45 -5.09
N VAL A 399 -2.97 7.24 -4.66
CA VAL A 399 -2.79 8.62 -5.17
C VAL A 399 -2.43 8.60 -6.65
N GLY A 400 -1.52 7.71 -7.06
CA GLY A 400 -1.12 7.53 -8.45
C GLY A 400 -2.29 7.16 -9.36
N LEU A 401 -3.03 6.10 -9.02
CA LEU A 401 -4.24 5.70 -9.76
C LEU A 401 -5.25 6.86 -9.86
N THR A 402 -5.47 7.59 -8.77
CA THR A 402 -6.38 8.76 -8.82
C THR A 402 -5.92 9.79 -9.86
N GLN A 403 -4.63 10.09 -9.87
CA GLN A 403 -4.05 11.05 -10.79
C GLN A 403 -4.08 10.56 -12.24
N ASP A 404 -3.86 9.26 -12.47
CA ASP A 404 -3.96 8.64 -13.78
C ASP A 404 -5.39 8.67 -14.31
N LEU A 405 -6.40 8.36 -13.48
CA LEU A 405 -7.81 8.47 -13.86
C LEU A 405 -8.20 9.92 -14.22
N PHE A 406 -7.75 10.91 -13.44
CA PHE A 406 -7.96 12.31 -13.80
C PHE A 406 -7.25 12.69 -15.10
N ALA A 407 -6.04 12.18 -15.34
CA ALA A 407 -5.30 12.43 -16.58
C ALA A 407 -5.98 11.77 -17.79
N ALA A 408 -6.66 10.65 -17.59
CA ALA A 408 -7.50 9.99 -18.60
C ALA A 408 -8.84 10.71 -18.87
N GLY A 409 -9.15 11.77 -18.11
CA GLY A 409 -10.36 12.59 -18.31
C GLY A 409 -11.56 12.20 -17.45
N GLU A 410 -11.39 11.25 -16.53
CA GLU A 410 -12.46 10.83 -15.62
C GLU A 410 -12.83 11.95 -14.62
N ASP A 411 -14.10 11.96 -14.22
CA ASP A 411 -14.61 12.96 -13.27
C ASP A 411 -14.41 12.56 -11.80
N GLY A 412 -14.58 13.52 -10.91
CA GLY A 412 -14.39 13.29 -9.47
C GLY A 412 -15.43 12.36 -8.83
N ALA A 413 -16.60 12.15 -9.45
CA ALA A 413 -17.65 11.30 -8.92
C ALA A 413 -17.40 9.82 -9.28
N GLY A 414 -17.08 9.54 -10.55
CA GLY A 414 -16.66 8.22 -11.03
C GLY A 414 -15.42 7.73 -10.29
N ILE A 415 -14.41 8.60 -10.16
CA ILE A 415 -13.20 8.28 -9.37
C ILE A 415 -13.54 7.99 -7.90
N ALA A 416 -14.45 8.76 -7.29
CA ALA A 416 -14.85 8.52 -5.91
C ALA A 416 -15.58 7.19 -5.72
N LEU A 417 -16.41 6.79 -6.68
CA LEU A 417 -17.05 5.49 -6.69
C LEU A 417 -16.01 4.37 -6.82
N THR A 418 -15.17 4.42 -7.86
CA THR A 418 -14.12 3.42 -8.15
C THR A 418 -13.19 3.22 -6.97
N LEU A 419 -12.73 4.33 -6.37
CA LEU A 419 -11.84 4.27 -5.24
C LEU A 419 -12.56 4.07 -3.91
N ARG A 420 -13.89 4.13 -3.84
CA ARG A 420 -14.65 3.96 -2.57
C ARG A 420 -14.31 5.07 -1.57
N TRP A 421 -14.51 6.31 -2.03
CA TRP A 421 -14.55 7.49 -1.18
C TRP A 421 -15.99 7.89 -0.89
N SER A 422 -16.25 8.32 0.34
CA SER A 422 -17.57 8.78 0.75
C SER A 422 -17.97 10.13 0.14
N SER A 423 -17.05 10.85 -0.52
CA SER A 423 -17.34 12.15 -1.12
C SER A 423 -16.45 12.44 -2.33
N PRO A 424 -17.03 12.93 -3.45
CA PRO A 424 -16.28 13.43 -4.61
C PRO A 424 -15.26 14.52 -4.27
N SER A 425 -15.53 15.33 -3.24
CA SER A 425 -14.60 16.36 -2.75
C SER A 425 -13.24 15.78 -2.33
N THR A 426 -13.24 14.52 -1.85
CA THR A 426 -12.00 13.82 -1.50
C THR A 426 -11.19 13.52 -2.75
N ALA A 427 -11.82 13.08 -3.84
CA ALA A 427 -11.17 12.83 -5.12
C ALA A 427 -10.54 14.10 -5.68
N LEU A 428 -11.32 15.17 -5.74
CA LEU A 428 -10.87 16.47 -6.23
C LEU A 428 -9.64 17.01 -5.48
N ARG A 429 -9.49 16.66 -4.20
CA ARG A 429 -8.30 17.05 -3.42
C ARG A 429 -7.02 16.38 -3.93
N TYR A 430 -7.08 15.13 -4.39
CA TYR A 430 -5.92 14.40 -4.92
C TYR A 430 -5.59 14.79 -6.38
N GLY A 431 -6.59 15.22 -7.15
CA GLY A 431 -6.42 15.71 -8.52
C GLY A 431 -6.12 17.21 -8.65
N ARG A 432 -6.04 17.96 -7.53
CA ARG A 432 -6.05 19.44 -7.54
C ARG A 432 -5.01 20.08 -8.47
N GLN A 433 -3.79 19.54 -8.54
CA GLN A 433 -2.74 20.09 -9.41
C GLN A 433 -2.98 19.78 -10.90
N LEU A 434 -3.39 18.56 -11.22
CA LEU A 434 -3.70 18.16 -12.61
C LEU A 434 -4.92 18.89 -13.15
N GLN A 435 -5.94 19.09 -12.31
CA GLN A 435 -7.14 19.85 -12.65
C GLN A 435 -6.89 21.34 -12.87
N VAL A 436 -5.76 21.92 -12.42
CA VAL A 436 -5.41 23.30 -12.80
C VAL A 436 -4.97 23.35 -14.26
N GLN A 437 -4.24 22.34 -14.72
CA GLN A 437 -3.76 22.22 -16.10
C GLN A 437 -4.88 21.83 -17.08
N SER A 438 -5.85 21.04 -16.62
CA SER A 438 -7.02 20.61 -17.40
C SER A 438 -8.34 21.28 -17.00
N GLY A 439 -8.28 22.35 -16.21
CA GLY A 439 -9.46 23.02 -15.65
C GLY A 439 -10.34 23.68 -16.70
N VAL A 440 -11.58 24.05 -16.32
CA VAL A 440 -12.53 24.70 -17.24
C VAL A 440 -11.89 25.92 -17.91
N ALA A 441 -11.21 26.76 -17.13
CA ALA A 441 -10.47 27.91 -17.66
C ALA A 441 -9.36 27.50 -18.64
N ALA A 442 -8.55 26.50 -18.31
CA ALA A 442 -7.47 26.03 -19.17
C ALA A 442 -8.00 25.43 -20.49
N ARG A 443 -9.07 24.61 -20.45
CA ARG A 443 -9.70 24.04 -21.64
C ARG A 443 -10.35 25.08 -22.55
N VAL A 444 -10.96 26.12 -21.97
CA VAL A 444 -11.58 27.20 -22.74
C VAL A 444 -10.51 28.12 -23.31
N LEU A 445 -9.54 28.54 -22.49
CA LEU A 445 -8.53 29.50 -22.90
C LEU A 445 -7.46 28.91 -23.82
N SER A 446 -7.11 27.63 -23.71
CA SER A 446 -6.18 26.97 -24.63
C SER A 446 -6.69 26.91 -26.07
N ARG A 447 -8.02 26.98 -26.29
CA ARG A 447 -8.61 27.04 -27.64
C ARG A 447 -8.64 28.45 -28.23
N VAL A 448 -8.51 29.47 -27.38
CA VAL A 448 -8.65 30.89 -27.76
C VAL A 448 -7.30 31.61 -27.74
N ARG A 449 -6.34 31.11 -26.96
CA ARG A 449 -5.01 31.70 -26.74
C ARG A 449 -3.87 30.73 -27.10
N SER A 450 -4.13 29.77 -28.01
CA SER A 450 -3.12 28.87 -28.58
C SER A 450 -2.20 29.59 -29.55
#